data_AF-A0A6A4H116-F1
#
_entry.id   AF-A0A6A4H116-F1
#
_cell.length_a   1.000
_cell.length_b   1.000
_cell.length_c   1.000
_cell.angle_alpha   90.00
_cell.angle_beta   90.00
_cell.angle_gamma   90.00
#
_symmetry.space_group_name_H-M   'P 1'
#
loop_
_entity.id
_entity.type
_entity.pdbx_description
1 polymer ?
#
loop_
_entity_poly.entity_id
_entity_poly.type
_entity_poly.pdbx_seq_one_letter_code
_entity_poly.pdbx_strand_id
1 'polypeptide(L)'
;MLEPRLFEIPELLDHILSHLELTDLRRSALLVKREWAEICLDFLWYKVDLCVLLGLLVPISRKIGAKKGGFSAEPDVYEFDETPSLNRLKRFEAKYAPRVRSITLPPDNTDIASILVKILLMQPKLPLLPNLIALDWNDFFGGHMASSEACAGLFMHERVQDLGNRAFFVHE
;
A
#
# COMPACT_ATOMS: atom_id res chain seq x y z
N MET A 1 -26.22 11.81 33.27
CA MET A 1 -24.81 11.74 32.86
C MET A 1 -24.73 10.65 31.80
N LEU A 2 -24.47 11.02 30.55
CA LEU A 2 -24.18 10.05 29.49
C LEU A 2 -22.70 9.68 29.64
N GLU A 3 -22.40 8.43 29.96
CA GLU A 3 -21.02 7.95 29.89
C GLU A 3 -20.54 8.08 28.43
N PRO A 4 -19.38 8.71 28.18
CA PRO A 4 -18.81 8.76 26.84
C PRO A 4 -18.62 7.32 26.39
N ARG A 5 -19.22 6.96 25.26
CA ARG A 5 -19.03 5.62 24.71
C ARG A 5 -17.55 5.53 24.38
N LEU A 6 -16.88 4.45 24.80
CA LEU A 6 -15.43 4.24 24.61
C LEU A 6 -14.94 4.45 23.15
N PHE A 7 -15.87 4.44 22.19
CA PHE A 7 -15.68 4.66 20.75
C PHE A 7 -15.59 6.12 20.32
N GLU A 8 -15.90 7.07 21.20
CA GLU A 8 -15.98 8.50 20.87
C GLU A 8 -14.66 9.24 21.08
N ILE A 9 -13.61 8.54 21.52
CA ILE A 9 -12.28 9.11 21.76
C ILE A 9 -11.29 8.41 20.81
N PRO A 10 -11.14 8.92 19.57
CA PRO A 10 -10.23 8.36 18.57
C PRO A 10 -8.80 8.18 19.08
N GLU A 11 -8.33 9.03 19.97
CA GLU A 11 -6.99 9.02 20.54
C GLU A 11 -6.74 7.80 21.42
N LEU A 12 -7.76 7.36 22.18
CA LEU A 12 -7.66 6.15 22.99
C LEU A 12 -7.64 4.91 22.10
N LEU A 13 -8.46 4.90 21.04
CA LEU A 13 -8.47 3.82 20.07
C LEU A 13 -7.12 3.72 19.35
N ASP A 14 -6.58 4.83 18.88
CA ASP A 14 -5.26 4.90 18.26
C ASP A 14 -4.18 4.36 19.21
N HIS A 15 -4.19 4.80 20.47
CA HIS A 15 -3.25 4.32 21.47
C HIS A 15 -3.35 2.80 21.72
N ILE A 16 -4.56 2.27 21.89
CA ILE A 16 -4.78 0.83 22.10
C ILE A 16 -4.31 0.03 20.89
N LEU A 17 -4.73 0.44 19.68
CA LEU A 17 -4.46 -0.29 18.44
C LEU A 17 -2.98 -0.19 18.05
N SER A 18 -2.29 0.90 18.40
CA SER A 18 -0.85 1.07 18.18
C SER A 18 0.02 0.07 18.93
N HIS A 19 -0.47 -0.48 20.04
CA HIS A 19 0.23 -1.51 20.82
C HIS A 19 -0.07 -2.94 20.38
N LEU A 20 -1.01 -3.14 19.44
CA LEU A 20 -1.35 -4.46 18.93
C LEU A 20 -0.43 -4.86 17.78
N GLU A 21 0.00 -6.13 17.79
CA GLU A 21 0.67 -6.70 16.63
C GLU A 21 -0.28 -6.80 15.43
N LEU A 22 0.27 -6.79 14.23
CA LEU A 22 -0.51 -6.89 12.98
C LEU A 22 -1.38 -8.16 12.93
N THR A 23 -0.89 -9.26 13.50
CA THR A 23 -1.59 -10.54 13.67
C THR A 23 -2.84 -10.38 14.54
N ASP A 24 -2.74 -9.67 15.65
CA ASP A 24 -3.84 -9.44 16.58
C ASP A 24 -4.82 -8.39 16.07
N LEU A 25 -4.34 -7.35 15.36
CA LEU A 25 -5.21 -6.42 14.64
C LEU A 25 -6.07 -7.13 13.60
N ARG A 26 -5.48 -8.06 12.83
CA ARG A 26 -6.21 -8.88 11.85
C ARG A 26 -7.25 -9.77 12.52
N ARG A 27 -6.92 -10.41 13.65
CA ARG A 27 -7.86 -11.23 14.42
C ARG A 27 -8.98 -10.38 14.98
N SER A 28 -8.65 -9.23 15.57
CA SER A 28 -9.62 -8.26 16.07
C SER A 28 -10.59 -7.88 14.96
N ALA A 29 -10.09 -7.50 13.77
CA ALA A 29 -10.95 -7.16 12.62
C ALA A 29 -11.92 -8.27 12.18
N LEU A 30 -11.68 -9.53 12.54
CA LEU A 30 -12.53 -10.68 12.18
C LEU A 30 -13.50 -11.10 13.29
N LEU A 31 -13.16 -10.88 14.56
CA LEU A 31 -13.87 -11.46 15.72
C LEU A 31 -14.78 -10.48 16.46
N VAL A 32 -14.58 -9.17 16.27
CA VAL A 32 -15.27 -8.11 17.00
C VAL A 32 -16.57 -7.66 16.31
N LYS A 33 -17.36 -6.85 17.04
CA LYS A 33 -18.52 -6.14 16.46
C LYS A 33 -18.10 -5.33 15.23
N ARG A 34 -19.03 -5.15 14.28
CA ARG A 34 -18.79 -4.47 13.01
C ARG A 34 -18.04 -3.14 13.14
N GLU A 35 -18.41 -2.30 14.10
CA GLU A 35 -17.77 -0.99 14.33
C GLU A 35 -16.27 -1.11 14.62
N TRP A 36 -15.89 -2.02 15.53
CA TRP A 36 -14.49 -2.31 15.83
C TRP A 36 -13.75 -2.88 14.62
N ALA A 37 -14.42 -3.69 13.80
CA ALA A 37 -13.81 -4.27 12.61
C ALA A 37 -13.47 -3.18 11.58
N GLU A 38 -14.33 -2.18 11.41
CA GLU A 38 -14.07 -1.03 10.53
C GLU A 38 -12.88 -0.20 11.03
N ILE A 39 -12.82 0.08 12.34
CA ILE A 39 -11.70 0.84 12.94
C ILE A 39 -10.38 0.06 12.80
N CYS A 40 -10.40 -1.25 13.09
CA CYS A 40 -9.21 -2.10 12.93
C CYS A 40 -8.75 -2.16 11.47
N LEU A 41 -9.68 -2.15 10.51
CA LEU A 41 -9.35 -2.09 9.08
C LEU A 41 -8.72 -0.74 8.73
N ASP A 42 -9.23 0.38 9.25
CA ASP A 42 -8.61 1.69 9.01
C ASP A 42 -7.17 1.72 9.50
N PHE A 43 -6.91 1.17 10.69
CA PHE A 43 -5.56 1.07 11.24
C PHE A 43 -4.67 0.10 10.43
N LEU A 44 -5.20 -1.07 10.08
CA LEU A 44 -4.48 -2.10 9.32
C LEU A 44 -4.03 -1.62 7.94
N TRP A 45 -4.85 -0.81 7.28
CA TRP A 45 -4.59 -0.31 5.94
C TRP A 45 -3.99 1.10 5.92
N TYR A 46 -3.78 1.73 7.08
CA TYR A 46 -3.26 3.10 7.18
C TYR A 46 -1.90 3.24 6.47
N LYS A 47 -0.95 2.35 6.82
CA LYS A 47 0.39 2.28 6.23
C LYS A 47 0.62 0.87 5.68
N VAL A 48 0.77 0.75 4.37
CA VAL A 48 0.84 -0.55 3.69
C VAL A 48 1.91 -0.60 2.61
N ASP A 49 2.50 -1.78 2.44
CA ASP A 49 3.37 -2.07 1.31
C ASP A 49 2.55 -2.15 0.00
N LEU A 50 3.06 -1.55 -1.06
CA LEU A 50 2.34 -1.49 -2.34
C LEU A 50 2.05 -2.89 -2.91
N CYS A 51 3.00 -3.83 -2.85
CA CYS A 51 2.78 -5.18 -3.36
C CYS A 51 1.72 -5.92 -2.53
N VAL A 52 1.70 -5.74 -1.20
CA VAL A 52 0.63 -6.30 -0.35
C VAL A 52 -0.73 -5.74 -0.74
N LEU A 53 -0.82 -4.44 -0.99
CA LEU A 53 -2.05 -3.77 -1.38
C LEU A 53 -2.55 -4.24 -2.75
N LEU A 54 -1.67 -4.29 -3.75
CA LEU A 54 -2.00 -4.73 -5.10
C LEU A 54 -2.30 -6.24 -5.16
N GLY A 55 -1.72 -7.02 -4.26
CA GLY A 55 -2.02 -8.45 -4.08
C GLY A 55 -3.49 -8.74 -3.74
N LEU A 56 -4.26 -7.75 -3.28
CA LEU A 56 -5.71 -7.86 -3.08
C LEU A 56 -6.49 -7.99 -4.39
N LEU A 57 -5.92 -7.50 -5.50
CA LEU A 57 -6.53 -7.63 -6.82
C LEU A 57 -6.35 -9.05 -7.36
N VAL A 58 -5.11 -9.53 -7.33
CA VAL A 58 -4.69 -10.86 -7.78
C VAL A 58 -3.39 -11.20 -7.05
N PRO A 59 -3.12 -12.48 -6.73
CA PRO A 59 -1.80 -12.92 -6.31
C PRO A 59 -0.68 -12.37 -7.20
N ILE A 60 0.39 -11.90 -6.57
CA ILE A 60 1.57 -11.38 -7.25
C ILE A 60 2.70 -12.38 -7.04
N SER A 61 3.28 -12.86 -8.14
CA SER A 61 4.50 -13.67 -8.11
C SER A 61 5.73 -12.80 -8.26
N ARG A 62 6.79 -13.18 -7.54
CA ARG A 62 8.14 -12.63 -7.67
C ARG A 62 8.97 -13.57 -8.54
N LYS A 63 9.43 -13.07 -9.68
CA LYS A 63 10.44 -13.73 -10.52
C LYS A 63 11.80 -13.21 -10.12
N ILE A 64 12.62 -14.10 -9.54
CA ILE A 64 13.95 -13.74 -9.07
C ILE A 64 14.87 -13.54 -10.27
N GLY A 65 15.51 -12.37 -10.35
CA GLY A 65 16.47 -12.06 -11.41
C GLY A 65 17.66 -13.02 -11.39
N ALA A 66 18.11 -13.47 -12.57
CA ALA A 66 19.21 -14.44 -12.63
C ALA A 66 20.54 -13.76 -12.23
N LYS A 67 21.25 -14.31 -11.24
CA LYS A 67 22.63 -13.89 -10.93
C LYS A 67 23.58 -14.44 -11.98
N LYS A 68 23.85 -13.69 -13.04
CA LYS A 68 24.91 -14.03 -14.00
C LYS A 68 26.25 -13.43 -13.55
N GLY A 69 27.20 -14.28 -13.17
CA GLY A 69 28.63 -14.03 -13.38
C GLY A 69 29.27 -12.78 -12.74
N GLY A 70 28.79 -12.31 -11.59
CA GLY A 70 29.55 -11.37 -10.75
C GLY A 70 29.39 -9.87 -11.02
N PHE A 71 28.62 -9.44 -12.03
CA PHE A 71 28.28 -8.02 -12.22
C PHE A 71 26.81 -7.84 -12.62
N SER A 72 26.14 -6.92 -11.90
CA SER A 72 24.70 -6.55 -11.89
C SER A 72 23.71 -7.73 -11.81
N ALA A 73 23.05 -7.87 -10.66
CA ALA A 73 21.86 -8.71 -10.54
C ALA A 73 20.70 -8.08 -11.33
N GLU A 74 20.01 -8.87 -12.16
CA GLU A 74 18.72 -8.45 -12.72
C GLU A 74 17.75 -8.12 -11.57
N PRO A 75 16.91 -7.07 -11.71
CA PRO A 75 15.92 -6.75 -10.69
C PRO A 75 14.90 -7.89 -10.56
N ASP A 76 14.36 -8.04 -9.36
CA ASP A 76 13.25 -8.96 -9.13
C ASP A 76 12.00 -8.40 -9.78
N VAL A 77 11.41 -9.16 -10.69
CA VAL A 77 10.23 -8.72 -11.42
C VAL A 77 8.99 -9.24 -10.72
N TYR A 78 8.08 -8.33 -10.39
CA TYR A 78 6.77 -8.65 -9.82
C TYR A 78 5.72 -8.58 -10.92
N GLU A 79 4.93 -9.64 -11.03
CA GLU A 79 3.85 -9.74 -12.01
C GLU A 79 2.60 -10.33 -11.36
N PHE A 80 1.42 -9.90 -11.82
CA PHE A 80 0.19 -10.62 -11.49
C PHE A 80 0.18 -12.00 -12.13
N ASP A 81 -0.21 -13.01 -11.35
CA ASP A 81 -0.37 -14.39 -11.82
C ASP A 81 -1.50 -14.51 -12.86
N GLU A 82 -2.50 -13.65 -12.75
CA GLU A 82 -3.67 -13.60 -13.62
C GLU A 82 -4.07 -12.13 -13.91
N THR A 83 -4.86 -11.88 -14.95
CA THR A 83 -5.37 -10.53 -15.21
C THR A 83 -6.42 -10.16 -14.17
N PRO A 84 -6.31 -9.01 -13.46
CA PRO A 84 -7.31 -8.62 -12.48
C PRO A 84 -8.66 -8.37 -13.14
N SER A 85 -9.74 -8.83 -12.50
CA SER A 85 -11.09 -8.53 -12.98
C SER A 85 -11.54 -7.14 -12.52
N LEU A 86 -12.35 -6.49 -13.34
CA LEU A 86 -12.95 -5.19 -12.99
C LEU A 86 -13.77 -5.24 -11.69
N ASN A 87 -14.39 -6.38 -11.36
CA ASN A 87 -15.13 -6.54 -10.11
C ASN A 87 -14.21 -6.53 -8.88
N ARG A 88 -13.02 -7.14 -8.97
CA ARG A 88 -12.02 -7.08 -7.90
C ARG A 88 -11.48 -5.66 -7.74
N LEU A 89 -11.24 -4.95 -8.85
CA LEU A 89 -10.84 -3.55 -8.83
C LEU A 89 -11.91 -2.66 -8.17
N LYS A 90 -13.19 -2.79 -8.54
CA LYS A 90 -14.28 -2.05 -7.89
C LYS A 90 -14.39 -2.33 -6.40
N ARG A 91 -14.22 -3.58 -5.99
CA ARG A 91 -14.21 -3.96 -4.56
C ARG A 91 -13.01 -3.33 -3.84
N PHE A 92 -11.86 -3.29 -4.48
CA PHE A 92 -10.66 -2.66 -3.97
C PHE A 92 -10.87 -1.16 -3.74
N GLU A 93 -11.36 -0.45 -4.76
CA GLU A 93 -11.67 0.98 -4.72
C GLU A 93 -12.70 1.32 -3.64
N ALA A 94 -13.73 0.47 -3.47
CA ALA A 94 -14.79 0.72 -2.49
C ALA A 94 -14.37 0.42 -1.04
N LYS A 95 -13.53 -0.60 -0.81
CA LYS A 95 -13.27 -1.12 0.54
C LYS A 95 -11.92 -0.73 1.12
N TYR A 96 -10.86 -0.74 0.32
CA TYR A 96 -9.48 -0.64 0.80
C TYR A 96 -8.85 0.70 0.41
N ALA A 97 -9.02 1.14 -0.83
CA ALA A 97 -8.41 2.37 -1.33
C ALA A 97 -8.64 3.62 -0.45
N PRO A 98 -9.83 3.87 0.13
CA PRO A 98 -10.06 5.05 0.96
C PRO A 98 -9.34 5.00 2.32
N ARG A 99 -8.85 3.84 2.74
CA ARG A 99 -8.21 3.67 4.06
C ARG A 99 -6.72 3.91 4.02
N VAL A 100 -6.11 3.78 2.85
CA VAL A 100 -4.68 3.92 2.66
C VAL A 100 -4.26 5.39 2.75
N ARG A 101 -3.37 5.69 3.69
CA ARG A 101 -2.81 7.04 3.92
C ARG A 101 -1.33 7.12 3.62
N SER A 102 -0.62 6.02 3.81
CA SER A 102 0.81 5.90 3.54
C SER A 102 1.10 4.61 2.78
N ILE A 103 1.91 4.72 1.73
CA ILE A 103 2.43 3.56 1.02
C ILE A 103 3.94 3.52 1.10
N THR A 104 4.46 2.31 1.33
CA THR A 104 5.87 1.99 1.12
C THR A 104 6.03 1.26 -0.21
N LEU A 105 6.88 1.80 -1.07
CA LEU A 105 7.27 1.13 -2.31
C LEU A 105 8.26 -0.01 -2.02
N PRO A 106 8.25 -1.08 -2.85
CA PRO A 106 9.27 -2.12 -2.75
C PRO A 106 10.67 -1.56 -3.03
N PRO A 107 11.73 -2.22 -2.56
CA PRO A 107 13.11 -1.74 -2.72
C PRO A 107 13.52 -1.60 -4.19
N ASP A 108 14.49 -0.72 -4.47
CA ASP A 108 14.90 -0.28 -5.82
C ASP A 108 15.27 -1.40 -6.80
N ASN A 109 15.65 -2.57 -6.29
CA ASN A 109 15.91 -3.75 -7.09
C ASN A 109 14.64 -4.50 -7.52
N THR A 110 13.46 -3.90 -7.36
CA THR A 110 12.17 -4.52 -7.64
C THR A 110 11.44 -3.81 -8.78
N ASP A 111 11.18 -4.53 -9.87
CA ASP A 111 10.39 -4.03 -10.98
C ASP A 111 8.90 -4.36 -10.80
N ILE A 112 8.09 -3.33 -10.59
CA ILE A 112 6.62 -3.39 -10.53
C ILE A 112 5.93 -2.69 -11.72
N ALA A 113 6.69 -2.23 -12.73
CA ALA A 113 6.15 -1.43 -13.83
C ALA A 113 5.01 -2.16 -14.55
N SER A 114 5.18 -3.47 -14.79
CA SER A 114 4.19 -4.30 -15.48
C SER A 114 2.84 -4.33 -14.75
N ILE A 115 2.86 -4.36 -13.41
CA ILE A 115 1.66 -4.35 -12.56
C ILE A 115 0.96 -3.00 -12.65
N LEU A 116 1.72 -1.91 -12.52
CA LEU A 116 1.17 -0.55 -12.53
C LEU A 116 0.55 -0.21 -13.89
N VAL A 117 1.23 -0.55 -14.99
CA VAL A 117 0.70 -0.37 -16.34
C VAL A 117 -0.58 -1.18 -16.52
N LYS A 118 -0.63 -2.44 -16.08
CA LYS A 118 -1.86 -3.25 -16.14
C LYS A 118 -3.02 -2.58 -15.39
N ILE A 119 -2.77 -2.07 -14.18
CA ILE A 119 -3.80 -1.37 -13.40
C ILE A 119 -4.26 -0.11 -14.13
N LEU A 120 -3.33 0.71 -14.64
CA LEU A 120 -3.64 1.93 -15.37
C LEU A 120 -4.50 1.65 -16.62
N LEU A 121 -4.21 0.57 -17.35
CA LEU A 121 -4.98 0.12 -18.51
C LEU A 121 -6.38 -0.38 -18.15
N MET A 122 -6.63 -0.81 -16.91
CA MET A 122 -7.98 -1.14 -16.44
C MET A 122 -8.86 0.10 -16.22
N GLN A 123 -8.31 1.31 -16.40
CA GLN A 123 -8.99 2.60 -16.24
C GLN A 123 -9.68 2.75 -14.87
N PRO A 124 -8.92 2.68 -13.76
CA PRO A 124 -9.47 2.91 -12.44
C PRO A 124 -10.01 4.32 -12.31
N LYS A 125 -10.87 4.55 -11.31
CA LYS A 125 -11.22 5.91 -10.91
C LYS A 125 -9.99 6.54 -10.25
N LEU A 126 -9.41 7.53 -10.92
CA LEU A 126 -8.24 8.24 -10.40
C LEU A 126 -8.64 9.39 -9.46
N PRO A 127 -7.83 9.67 -8.42
CA PRO A 127 -6.66 8.90 -7.99
C PRO A 127 -7.05 7.53 -7.41
N LEU A 128 -6.24 6.49 -7.66
CA LEU A 128 -6.54 5.12 -7.21
C LEU A 128 -6.67 5.04 -5.69
N LEU A 129 -5.95 5.90 -4.97
CA LEU A 129 -5.93 6.00 -3.51
C LEU A 129 -6.28 7.43 -3.10
N PRO A 130 -7.57 7.81 -3.03
CA PRO A 130 -8.01 9.21 -2.89
C PRO A 130 -7.63 9.88 -1.57
N ASN A 131 -7.08 9.10 -0.66
CA ASN A 131 -6.82 9.45 0.72
C ASN A 131 -5.33 9.31 1.05
N LEU A 132 -4.48 9.02 0.07
CA LEU A 132 -3.04 8.95 0.21
C LEU A 132 -2.47 10.34 0.58
N ILE A 133 -1.57 10.36 1.56
CA ILE A 133 -0.95 11.58 2.10
C ILE A 133 0.58 11.46 2.00
N ALA A 134 1.12 10.26 2.23
CA ALA A 134 2.54 9.98 2.19
C ALA A 134 2.84 8.85 1.20
N LEU A 135 3.80 9.08 0.31
CA LEU A 135 4.38 8.06 -0.53
C LEU A 135 5.86 7.95 -0.18
N ASP A 136 6.26 6.84 0.43
CA ASP A 136 7.65 6.58 0.76
C ASP A 136 8.37 6.08 -0.51
N TRP A 137 9.05 7.02 -1.15
CA TRP A 137 9.71 6.85 -2.43
C TRP A 137 11.19 6.58 -2.19
N ASN A 138 11.50 5.44 -1.59
CA ASN A 138 12.89 5.00 -1.48
C ASN A 138 13.50 4.93 -2.89
N ASP A 139 14.72 5.46 -3.01
CA ASP A 139 15.59 5.75 -4.18
C ASP A 139 15.30 5.04 -5.52
N PHE A 140 14.07 5.19 -6.01
CA PHE A 140 13.56 4.62 -7.27
C PHE A 140 14.25 5.19 -8.52
N PHE A 141 15.20 6.11 -8.33
CA PHE A 141 16.00 6.77 -9.37
C PHE A 141 17.12 5.89 -9.96
N GLY A 142 17.10 4.58 -9.70
CA GLY A 142 17.94 3.56 -10.34
C GLY A 142 17.66 3.28 -11.84
N GLY A 143 16.93 4.15 -12.55
CA GLY A 143 16.93 4.20 -14.02
C GLY A 143 15.69 3.64 -14.77
N HIS A 144 14.65 3.14 -14.09
CA HIS A 144 13.42 2.70 -14.77
C HIS A 144 12.37 3.81 -14.86
N MET A 145 12.40 4.60 -15.94
CA MET A 145 11.44 5.71 -16.15
C MET A 145 9.98 5.26 -16.30
N ALA A 146 9.72 4.07 -16.87
CA ALA A 146 8.36 3.60 -17.16
C ALA A 146 7.51 3.34 -15.90
N SER A 147 8.12 2.88 -14.81
CA SER A 147 7.42 2.70 -13.53
C SER A 147 7.13 4.04 -12.84
N SER A 148 7.96 5.07 -13.06
CA SER A 148 7.75 6.40 -12.50
C SER A 148 6.49 7.07 -13.05
N GLU A 149 6.23 6.98 -14.35
CA GLU A 149 5.03 7.58 -14.98
C GLU A 149 3.74 6.90 -14.54
N ALA A 150 3.72 5.57 -14.53
CA ALA A 150 2.54 4.81 -14.09
C ALA A 150 2.25 5.02 -12.60
N CYS A 151 3.29 5.08 -11.75
CA CYS A 151 3.15 5.47 -10.34
C CYS A 151 2.55 6.86 -10.20
N ALA A 152 3.09 7.85 -10.92
CA ALA A 152 2.60 9.22 -10.86
C ALA A 152 1.13 9.30 -11.27
N GLY A 153 0.74 8.64 -12.37
CA GLY A 153 -0.65 8.62 -12.83
C GLY A 153 -1.64 7.96 -11.86
N LEU A 154 -1.20 6.95 -11.10
CA LEU A 154 -2.06 6.22 -10.16
C LEU A 154 -2.18 6.90 -8.79
N PHE A 155 -1.09 7.50 -8.29
CA PHE A 155 -0.96 7.89 -6.89
C PHE A 155 -0.78 9.39 -6.66
N MET A 156 -0.30 10.16 -7.64
CA MET A 156 -0.08 11.60 -7.42
C MET A 156 -1.37 12.39 -7.50
N HIS A 157 -1.69 13.10 -6.43
CA HIS A 157 -2.79 14.06 -6.36
C HIS A 157 -2.53 15.10 -5.25
N GLU A 158 -3.36 16.13 -5.19
CA GLU A 158 -3.21 17.32 -4.32
C GLU A 158 -3.03 17.04 -2.81
N ARG A 159 -3.36 15.84 -2.34
CA ARG A 159 -3.27 15.48 -0.91
C ARG A 159 -1.98 14.76 -0.56
N VAL A 160 -1.21 14.31 -1.55
CA VAL A 160 0.11 13.74 -1.32
C VAL A 160 1.05 14.88 -0.97
N GLN A 161 1.44 14.94 0.29
CA GLN A 161 2.25 16.02 0.86
C GLN A 161 3.67 15.58 1.17
N ASP A 162 3.87 14.28 1.41
CA ASP A 162 5.17 13.72 1.75
C ASP A 162 5.61 12.71 0.68
N LEU A 163 6.72 13.05 0.03
CA LEU A 163 7.47 12.14 -0.82
C LEU A 163 8.70 11.75 -0.02
N GLY A 164 8.56 10.68 0.76
CA GLY A 164 9.56 10.26 1.72
C GLY A 164 10.88 10.04 1.01
N ASN A 165 11.83 10.94 1.23
CA ASN A 165 13.22 10.82 0.81
C ASN A 165 14.03 10.61 2.08
N ARG A 166 13.90 9.44 2.72
CA ARG A 166 14.65 9.12 3.94
C ARG A 166 16.07 8.65 3.58
N ALA A 167 16.83 9.54 2.95
CA ALA A 167 18.28 9.49 3.02
C ALA A 167 18.69 9.96 4.44
N PHE A 168 19.08 9.00 5.29
CA PHE A 168 19.87 9.16 6.52
C PHE A 168 19.35 10.15 7.59
N PHE A 169 18.58 9.64 8.55
CA PHE A 169 18.73 10.06 9.95
C PHE A 169 18.75 8.81 10.84
N VAL A 170 19.92 8.17 10.88
CA VAL A 170 20.33 7.36 12.04
C VAL A 170 21.30 8.24 12.82
N HIS A 171 20.74 9.03 13.73
CA HIS A 171 21.46 9.45 14.94
C HIS A 171 20.76 8.74 16.09
N GLU A 172 21.38 7.67 16.57
CA GLU A 172 21.78 7.44 17.97
C GLU A 172 22.31 6.01 18.14
#